data_AF-A0A7S2Z6F5-F1
#
_entry.id   AF-A0A7S2Z6F5-F1
#
_cell.length_a   1.000
_cell.length_b   1.000
_cell.length_c   1.000
_cell.angle_alpha   90.00
_cell.angle_beta   90.00
_cell.angle_gamma   90.00
#
_symmetry.space_group_name_H-M   'P 1'
#
loop_
_entity.id
_entity.type
_entity.pdbx_description
1 polymer ?
#
loop_
_entity_poly.entity_id
_entity_poly.type
_entity_poly.pdbx_seq_one_letter_code
_entity_poly.pdbx_strand_id
1 'polypeptide(L)'
;DTLFFSLFHPSLCVSFLLCRYSFQSPLPWSGDTPAFFYDTVCQVSEGLFDVNGMNWPVFGANAAAWALTCAVLIQGVSSGGKVVWLTVTLPYVCIIALIVRGMMLEGATDGVRAYLEVDVAAFADFQTWARAATQVFYSTGVSMGAIITFGSYQQDSNRNYVRDGAMIPTINALTSLLGGFAIFPMLGFLAKETGAPIDNLDLTGFGI
;
A
#
# COMPACT_ATOMS: atom_id res chain seq x y z
N ASP A 1 17.07 4.08 5.77
CA ASP A 1 17.23 2.64 5.50
C ASP A 1 16.40 1.76 6.42
N THR A 2 16.56 1.79 7.75
CA THR A 2 15.83 0.91 8.69
C THR A 2 14.30 1.08 8.66
N LEU A 3 13.79 2.31 8.49
CA LEU A 3 12.35 2.61 8.43
C LEU A 3 11.64 2.05 7.20
N PHE A 4 12.35 1.96 6.06
CA PHE A 4 11.80 1.39 4.83
C PHE A 4 11.64 -0.13 4.96
N PHE A 5 12.64 -0.81 5.52
CA PHE A 5 12.57 -2.24 5.78
C PHE A 5 11.52 -2.60 6.84
N SER A 6 11.37 -1.78 7.88
CA SER A 6 10.42 -2.04 8.95
C SER A 6 8.95 -1.92 8.53
N LEU A 7 8.64 -1.18 7.45
CA LEU A 7 7.27 -1.02 6.97
C LEU A 7 6.96 -1.93 5.77
N PHE A 8 7.91 -2.12 4.85
CA PHE A 8 7.64 -2.85 3.61
C PHE A 8 7.59 -4.38 3.80
N HIS A 9 8.44 -4.93 4.67
CA HIS A 9 8.47 -6.38 4.90
C HIS A 9 7.20 -6.90 5.56
N PRO A 10 6.67 -6.28 6.64
CA PRO A 10 5.41 -6.72 7.22
C PRO A 10 4.25 -6.76 6.22
N SER A 11 4.12 -5.74 5.35
CA SER A 11 3.09 -5.70 4.30
C SER A 11 3.23 -6.83 3.28
N LEU A 12 4.46 -7.15 2.85
CA LEU A 12 4.71 -8.29 1.96
C LEU A 12 4.37 -9.63 2.64
N CYS A 13 4.67 -9.77 3.93
CA CYS A 13 4.36 -10.98 4.69
C CYS A 13 2.86 -11.22 4.74
N VAL A 14 2.11 -10.19 5.13
CA VAL A 14 0.63 -10.24 5.16
C VAL A 14 0.09 -10.55 3.77
N SER A 15 0.62 -9.92 2.72
CA SER A 15 0.21 -10.17 1.32
C SER A 15 0.42 -11.64 0.90
N PHE A 16 1.54 -12.26 1.28
CA PHE A 16 1.77 -13.68 1.00
C PHE A 16 0.81 -14.59 1.76
N LEU A 17 0.51 -14.28 3.01
CA LEU A 17 -0.45 -15.03 3.81
C LEU A 17 -1.86 -14.90 3.22
N LEU A 18 -2.32 -13.68 2.94
CA LEU A 18 -3.63 -13.45 2.33
C LEU A 18 -3.74 -14.15 0.97
N CYS A 19 -2.72 -14.03 0.11
CA CYS A 19 -2.66 -14.73 -1.17
C CYS A 19 -2.81 -16.25 -1.00
N ARG A 20 -2.13 -16.85 -0.02
CA ARG A 20 -2.28 -18.28 0.31
C ARG A 20 -3.72 -18.61 0.72
N TYR A 21 -4.37 -17.79 1.54
CA TYR A 21 -5.75 -18.02 1.98
C TYR A 21 -6.79 -17.77 0.88
N SER A 22 -6.49 -16.94 -0.12
CA SER A 22 -7.37 -16.67 -1.27
C SER A 22 -7.66 -17.89 -2.15
N PHE A 23 -6.85 -18.96 -2.07
CA PHE A 23 -7.04 -20.19 -2.85
C PHE A 23 -8.03 -21.19 -2.18
N GLN A 24 -8.76 -20.76 -1.16
CA GLN A 24 -9.74 -21.57 -0.44
C GLN A 24 -11.17 -21.11 -0.77
N SER A 25 -12.10 -22.06 -0.91
CA SER A 25 -13.52 -21.78 -1.14
C SER A 25 -14.36 -22.52 -0.09
N PRO A 26 -15.16 -21.81 0.73
CA PRO A 26 -15.36 -20.35 0.77
C PRO A 26 -14.12 -19.59 1.30
N LEU A 27 -14.08 -18.27 1.06
CA LEU A 27 -13.00 -17.41 1.57
C LEU A 27 -13.02 -17.40 3.11
N PRO A 28 -11.87 -17.58 3.79
CA PRO A 28 -11.84 -17.68 5.25
C PRO A 28 -12.38 -16.45 5.99
N TRP A 29 -12.26 -15.26 5.40
CA TRP A 29 -12.74 -13.99 5.96
C TRP A 29 -14.17 -13.60 5.54
N SER A 30 -14.87 -14.47 4.80
CA SER A 30 -16.22 -14.18 4.29
C SER A 30 -17.28 -13.99 5.37
N GLY A 31 -17.06 -14.50 6.58
CA GLY A 31 -17.94 -14.29 7.73
C GLY A 31 -17.55 -13.04 8.52
N ASP A 32 -16.40 -13.09 9.19
CA ASP A 32 -15.88 -12.00 10.02
C ASP A 32 -14.46 -11.65 9.57
N THR A 33 -14.34 -10.56 8.80
CA THR A 33 -13.06 -10.12 8.25
C THR A 33 -12.11 -9.58 9.32
N PRO A 34 -12.54 -8.69 10.25
CA PRO A 34 -11.71 -8.27 11.36
C PRO A 34 -11.21 -9.42 12.23
N ALA A 35 -12.08 -10.34 12.66
CA ALA A 35 -11.66 -11.47 13.49
C ALA A 35 -10.66 -12.38 12.76
N PHE A 36 -10.87 -12.65 11.46
CA PHE A 36 -9.89 -13.40 10.68
C PHE A 36 -8.52 -12.72 10.67
N PHE A 37 -8.47 -11.41 10.46
CA PHE A 37 -7.20 -10.69 10.41
C PHE A 37 -6.50 -10.68 11.79
N TYR A 38 -7.19 -10.24 12.84
CA TYR A 38 -6.56 -10.07 14.15
C TYR A 38 -6.27 -11.40 14.85
N ASP A 39 -7.18 -12.36 14.79
CA ASP A 39 -7.06 -13.61 15.54
C ASP A 39 -6.27 -14.66 14.77
N THR A 40 -6.49 -14.77 13.44
CA THR A 40 -5.85 -15.82 12.63
C THR A 40 -4.53 -15.38 12.02
N VAL A 41 -4.48 -14.19 11.40
CA VAL A 41 -3.29 -13.70 10.71
C VAL A 41 -2.29 -13.10 11.69
N CYS A 42 -2.74 -12.13 12.50
CA CYS A 42 -1.87 -11.42 13.45
C CYS A 42 -1.59 -12.24 14.72
N GLN A 43 -2.59 -12.97 15.24
CA GLN A 43 -2.53 -13.61 16.56
C GLN A 43 -2.19 -12.58 17.66
N VAL A 44 -2.96 -11.49 17.68
CA VAL A 44 -2.72 -10.33 18.57
C VAL A 44 -2.64 -10.79 20.03
N SER A 45 -1.68 -10.24 20.77
CA SER A 45 -1.53 -10.51 22.20
C SER A 45 -2.33 -9.57 23.07
N GLU A 46 -2.59 -9.97 24.32
CA GLU A 46 -3.38 -9.20 25.28
C GLU A 46 -2.70 -7.89 25.72
N GLY A 47 -1.39 -7.77 25.51
CA GLY A 47 -0.65 -6.54 25.80
C GLY A 47 0.81 -6.59 25.38
N LEU A 48 1.48 -5.43 25.48
CA LEU A 48 2.87 -5.26 25.04
C LEU A 48 3.87 -6.22 25.70
N PHE A 49 3.61 -6.64 26.94
CA PHE A 49 4.49 -7.52 27.71
C PHE A 49 4.10 -9.00 27.62
N ASP A 50 2.94 -9.30 27.02
CA ASP A 50 2.56 -10.67 26.70
C ASP A 50 2.87 -10.89 25.23
N VAL A 51 3.97 -11.59 24.95
CA VAL A 51 4.39 -11.87 23.58
C VAL A 51 3.76 -13.14 23.02
N ASN A 52 2.72 -13.69 23.67
CA ASN A 52 2.09 -14.97 23.32
C ASN A 52 3.18 -16.02 23.00
N GLY A 53 3.35 -16.34 21.72
CA GLY A 53 4.47 -17.11 21.18
C GLY A 53 4.78 -16.68 19.74
N MET A 54 5.75 -17.36 19.12
CA MET A 54 6.12 -17.07 17.74
C MET A 54 4.99 -17.46 16.77
N ASN A 55 4.48 -16.49 16.02
CA ASN A 55 3.57 -16.73 14.90
C ASN A 55 4.35 -17.32 13.73
N TRP A 56 4.40 -18.66 13.66
CA TRP A 56 5.16 -19.40 12.65
C TRP A 56 4.76 -19.10 11.19
N PRO A 57 3.47 -18.98 10.84
CA PRO A 57 3.06 -18.54 9.50
C PRO A 57 3.67 -17.18 9.12
N VAL A 58 3.58 -16.18 10.00
CA VAL A 58 4.16 -14.85 9.75
C VAL A 58 5.69 -14.92 9.68
N PHE A 59 6.33 -15.67 10.58
CA PHE A 59 7.78 -15.87 10.53
C PHE A 59 8.23 -16.50 9.21
N GLY A 60 7.55 -17.55 8.75
CA GLY A 60 7.84 -18.21 7.48
C GLY A 60 7.63 -17.29 6.28
N ALA A 61 6.55 -16.51 6.26
CA ALA A 61 6.28 -15.52 5.22
C ALA A 61 7.36 -14.42 5.20
N ASN A 62 7.81 -13.96 6.36
CA ASN A 62 8.90 -13.00 6.49
C ASN A 62 10.24 -13.57 6.02
N ALA A 63 10.56 -14.81 6.39
CA ALA A 63 11.76 -15.48 5.89
C ALA A 63 11.74 -15.62 4.35
N ALA A 64 10.57 -15.95 3.77
CA ALA A 64 10.41 -16.02 2.32
C ALA A 64 10.55 -14.65 1.64
N ALA A 65 9.98 -13.58 2.22
CA ALA A 65 10.13 -12.21 1.73
C ALA A 65 11.60 -11.75 1.72
N TRP A 66 12.34 -12.05 2.80
CA TRP A 66 13.77 -11.78 2.88
C TRP A 66 14.58 -12.61 1.87
N ALA A 67 14.28 -13.90 1.73
CA ALA A 67 14.95 -14.76 0.76
C ALA A 67 14.74 -14.26 -0.68
N LEU A 68 13.52 -13.85 -1.04
CA LEU A 68 13.21 -13.27 -2.34
C LEU A 68 13.97 -11.95 -2.55
N THR A 69 13.97 -11.07 -1.55
CA THR A 69 14.69 -9.78 -1.60
C THR A 69 16.18 -10.02 -1.81
N CYS A 70 16.80 -10.90 -1.01
CA CYS A 70 18.20 -11.27 -1.16
C CYS A 70 18.49 -11.87 -2.55
N ALA A 71 17.63 -12.75 -3.07
CA ALA A 71 17.79 -13.35 -4.39
C ALA A 71 17.79 -12.29 -5.50
N VAL A 72 16.89 -11.30 -5.44
CA VAL A 72 16.85 -10.17 -6.40
C VAL A 72 18.10 -9.30 -6.27
N LEU A 73 18.56 -9.01 -5.05
CA LEU A 73 19.74 -8.18 -4.81
C LEU A 73 21.06 -8.86 -5.25
N ILE A 74 21.21 -10.16 -5.02
CA ILE A 74 22.40 -10.94 -5.41
C ILE A 74 22.60 -10.94 -6.93
N GLN A 75 21.51 -10.93 -7.70
CA GLN A 75 21.58 -10.85 -9.17
C GLN A 75 21.98 -9.46 -9.70
N GLY A 76 22.13 -8.47 -8.81
CA GLY A 76 22.58 -7.12 -9.13
C GLY A 76 21.54 -6.25 -9.83
N VAL A 77 21.86 -4.96 -9.94
CA VAL A 77 20.95 -3.90 -10.44
C VAL A 77 20.54 -4.14 -11.91
N SER A 78 21.40 -4.79 -12.70
CA SER A 78 21.12 -5.13 -14.11
C SER A 78 20.00 -6.18 -14.25
N SER A 79 19.95 -7.21 -13.38
CA SER A 79 18.84 -8.17 -13.36
C SER A 79 17.61 -7.58 -12.67
N GLY A 80 17.81 -6.77 -11.63
CA GLY A 80 16.73 -6.07 -10.90
C GLY A 80 15.83 -5.25 -11.82
N GLY A 81 16.38 -4.60 -12.85
CA GLY A 81 15.59 -3.86 -13.84
C GLY A 81 14.55 -4.70 -14.58
N LYS A 82 14.75 -6.02 -14.76
CA LYS A 82 13.75 -6.93 -15.37
C LYS A 82 12.61 -7.25 -14.41
N VAL A 83 12.95 -7.46 -13.13
CA VAL A 83 11.95 -7.71 -12.08
C VAL A 83 11.07 -6.47 -11.89
N VAL A 84 11.66 -5.27 -11.99
CA VAL A 84 10.94 -3.99 -11.91
C VAL A 84 9.82 -3.87 -12.94
N TRP A 85 10.00 -4.39 -14.16
CA TRP A 85 8.91 -4.38 -15.16
C TRP A 85 7.68 -5.12 -14.67
N LEU A 86 7.86 -6.27 -14.00
CA LEU A 86 6.74 -7.00 -13.41
C LEU A 86 6.18 -6.25 -12.19
N THR A 87 7.04 -5.84 -11.26
CA THR A 87 6.60 -5.28 -9.97
C THR A 87 5.99 -3.88 -10.11
N VAL A 88 6.29 -3.14 -11.17
CA VAL A 88 5.65 -1.85 -11.48
C VAL A 88 4.38 -2.06 -12.28
N THR A 89 4.41 -2.88 -13.33
CA THR A 89 3.26 -3.01 -14.24
C THR A 89 2.08 -3.74 -13.58
N LEU A 90 2.35 -4.79 -12.81
CA LEU A 90 1.30 -5.60 -12.20
C LEU A 90 0.39 -4.80 -11.26
N PRO A 91 0.91 -3.98 -10.31
CA PRO A 91 0.07 -3.10 -9.51
C PRO A 91 -0.83 -2.16 -10.32
N TYR A 92 -0.34 -1.58 -11.42
CA TYR A 92 -1.20 -0.72 -12.27
C TYR A 92 -2.33 -1.51 -12.91
N VAL A 93 -2.09 -2.74 -13.38
CA VAL A 93 -3.14 -3.61 -13.91
C VAL A 93 -4.18 -3.92 -12.83
N CYS A 94 -3.74 -4.25 -11.62
CA CYS A 94 -4.64 -4.48 -10.49
C CYS A 94 -5.45 -3.24 -10.12
N ILE A 95 -4.81 -2.07 -10.03
CA ILE A 95 -5.48 -0.79 -9.73
C ILE A 95 -6.55 -0.50 -10.78
N ILE A 96 -6.24 -0.64 -12.07
CA ILE A 96 -7.21 -0.41 -13.15
C ILE A 96 -8.38 -1.40 -13.05
N ALA A 97 -8.10 -2.68 -12.81
CA ALA A 97 -9.15 -3.69 -12.63
C ALA A 97 -10.05 -3.39 -11.43
N LEU A 98 -9.47 -2.95 -10.31
CA LEU A 98 -10.20 -2.55 -9.10
C LEU A 98 -11.03 -1.29 -9.32
N ILE A 99 -10.51 -0.29 -10.04
CA ILE A 99 -11.29 0.90 -10.43
C ILE A 99 -12.50 0.47 -11.25
N VAL A 100 -12.30 -0.32 -12.30
CA VAL A 100 -13.40 -0.79 -13.16
C VAL A 100 -14.44 -1.55 -12.35
N ARG A 101 -14.00 -2.48 -11.50
CA ARG A 101 -14.91 -3.26 -10.65
C ARG A 101 -15.63 -2.39 -9.62
N GLY A 102 -14.91 -1.52 -8.92
CA GLY A 102 -15.45 -0.64 -7.89
C GLY A 102 -16.50 0.31 -8.45
N MET A 103 -16.26 0.87 -9.64
CA MET A 103 -17.21 1.75 -10.32
C MET A 103 -18.49 1.05 -10.80
N MET A 104 -18.49 -0.29 -10.93
CA MET A 104 -19.67 -1.07 -11.26
C MET A 104 -20.54 -1.41 -10.04
N LEU A 105 -20.07 -1.13 -8.82
CA LEU A 105 -20.82 -1.41 -7.59
C LEU A 105 -21.84 -0.30 -7.30
N GLU A 106 -22.93 -0.67 -6.65
CA GLU A 106 -23.92 0.30 -6.21
C GLU A 106 -23.38 1.10 -5.01
N GLY A 107 -23.55 2.43 -5.01
CA GLY A 107 -22.95 3.31 -3.98
C GLY A 107 -21.55 3.82 -4.33
N ALA A 108 -20.96 3.37 -5.44
CA ALA A 108 -19.66 3.86 -5.93
C ALA A 108 -19.60 5.38 -6.10
N THR A 109 -20.69 5.99 -6.57
CA THR A 109 -20.77 7.44 -6.80
C THR A 109 -20.63 8.23 -5.50
N ASP A 110 -21.18 7.73 -4.40
CA ASP A 110 -21.09 8.39 -3.09
C ASP A 110 -19.66 8.29 -2.54
N GLY A 111 -19.01 7.14 -2.76
CA GLY A 111 -17.59 6.95 -2.48
C GLY A 111 -16.69 7.92 -3.24
N VAL A 112 -16.89 8.06 -4.56
CA VAL A 112 -16.12 9.01 -5.39
C VAL A 112 -16.39 10.45 -5.00
N ARG A 113 -17.64 10.79 -4.65
CA ARG A 113 -17.99 12.14 -4.17
C ARG A 113 -17.23 12.44 -2.88
N ALA A 114 -17.26 11.53 -1.90
CA ALA A 114 -16.52 11.71 -0.64
C ALA A 114 -15.01 11.85 -0.87
N TYR A 115 -14.45 11.13 -1.84
CA TYR A 115 -13.02 11.25 -2.19
C TYR A 115 -12.63 12.64 -2.71
N LEU A 116 -13.50 13.22 -3.55
CA LEU A 116 -13.23 14.48 -4.24
C LEU A 116 -13.78 15.70 -3.50
N GLU A 117 -14.43 15.49 -2.35
CA GLU A 117 -14.97 16.56 -1.54
C GLU A 117 -13.82 17.36 -0.91
N VAL A 118 -13.77 18.66 -1.25
CA VAL A 118 -12.70 19.55 -0.79
C VAL A 118 -13.24 20.43 0.34
N ASP A 119 -12.74 20.21 1.55
CA ASP A 119 -12.95 21.15 2.65
C ASP A 119 -12.01 22.35 2.49
N VAL A 120 -12.57 23.46 2.01
CA VAL A 120 -11.82 24.71 1.83
C VAL A 120 -11.35 25.33 3.15
N ALA A 121 -12.03 25.05 4.26
CA ALA A 121 -11.63 25.55 5.57
C ALA A 121 -10.33 24.86 6.05
N ALA A 122 -10.09 23.62 5.64
CA ALA A 122 -8.88 22.87 5.98
C ALA A 122 -7.59 23.54 5.46
N PHE A 123 -7.66 24.36 4.40
CA PHE A 123 -6.49 25.10 3.90
C PHE A 123 -6.00 26.19 4.88
N ALA A 124 -6.87 26.69 5.77
CA ALA A 124 -6.49 27.67 6.77
C ALA A 124 -5.73 27.04 7.97
N ASP A 125 -5.85 25.72 8.15
CA ASP A 125 -5.17 25.00 9.22
C ASP A 125 -3.74 24.61 8.83
N PHE A 126 -2.77 25.05 9.64
CA PHE A 126 -1.36 24.67 9.50
C PHE A 126 -1.13 23.15 9.59
N GLN A 127 -1.91 22.45 10.42
CA GLN A 127 -1.75 21.00 10.58
C GLN A 127 -2.05 20.24 9.28
N THR A 128 -2.99 20.72 8.47
CA THR A 128 -3.27 20.17 7.13
C THR A 128 -2.02 20.20 6.24
N TRP A 129 -1.32 21.34 6.21
CA TRP A 129 -0.09 21.50 5.43
C TRP A 129 1.06 20.67 5.99
N ALA A 130 1.22 20.61 7.31
CA ALA A 130 2.23 19.78 7.96
C ALA A 130 2.04 18.29 7.65
N ARG A 131 0.80 17.79 7.69
CA ARG A 131 0.44 16.41 7.30
C ARG A 131 0.69 16.17 5.82
N ALA A 132 0.30 17.09 4.94
CA ALA A 132 0.55 16.96 3.50
C ALA A 132 2.05 16.91 3.15
N ALA A 133 2.85 17.79 3.75
CA ALA A 133 4.30 17.79 3.56
C ALA A 133 4.94 16.48 4.05
N THR A 134 4.51 15.99 5.23
CA THR A 134 4.95 14.71 5.79
C THR A 134 4.58 13.55 4.87
N GLN A 135 3.35 13.53 4.34
CA GLN A 135 2.88 12.50 3.41
C GLN A 135 3.72 12.47 2.14
N VAL A 136 3.97 13.64 1.51
CA VAL A 136 4.78 13.72 0.28
C VAL A 136 6.23 13.28 0.55
N PHE A 137 6.80 13.67 1.69
CA PHE A 137 8.16 13.31 2.08
C PHE A 137 8.32 11.78 2.24
N TYR A 138 7.44 11.15 3.01
CA TYR A 138 7.48 9.70 3.23
C TYR A 138 7.09 8.91 1.97
N SER A 139 6.09 9.38 1.20
CA SER A 139 5.64 8.71 -0.01
C SER A 139 6.69 8.73 -1.12
N THR A 140 7.39 9.85 -1.31
CA THR A 140 8.47 9.94 -2.33
C THR A 140 9.76 9.25 -1.86
N GLY A 141 9.95 9.07 -0.55
CA GLY A 141 11.18 8.50 0.01
C GLY A 141 12.41 9.38 -0.24
N VAL A 142 12.21 10.69 -0.44
CA VAL A 142 13.30 11.63 -0.66
C VAL A 142 14.19 11.65 0.59
N SER A 143 15.51 11.52 0.41
CA SER A 143 16.51 11.36 1.48
C SER A 143 16.65 9.96 2.10
N MET A 144 15.92 8.95 1.64
CA MET A 144 16.07 7.56 2.13
C MET A 144 17.14 6.74 1.38
N GLY A 145 18.08 7.38 0.69
CA GLY A 145 19.21 6.72 0.02
C GLY A 145 18.89 5.93 -1.27
N ALA A 146 17.65 5.44 -1.44
CA ALA A 146 17.26 4.65 -2.61
C ALA A 146 17.41 5.43 -3.94
N ILE A 147 16.85 6.65 -4.03
CA ILE A 147 16.92 7.48 -5.24
C ILE A 147 18.38 7.86 -5.56
N ILE A 148 19.19 8.17 -4.52
CA ILE A 148 20.60 8.51 -4.66
C ILE A 148 21.38 7.29 -5.20
N THR A 149 21.13 6.12 -4.64
CA THR A 149 21.73 4.85 -5.06
C THR A 149 21.36 4.51 -6.51
N PHE A 150 20.09 4.64 -6.90
CA PHE A 150 19.70 4.41 -8.29
C PHE A 150 20.30 5.45 -9.26
N GLY A 151 20.45 6.70 -8.82
CA GLY A 151 21.13 7.74 -9.56
C GLY A 151 22.62 7.46 -9.80
N SER A 152 23.32 6.86 -8.83
CA SER A 152 24.76 6.60 -8.95
C SER A 152 25.13 5.54 -10.00
N TYR A 153 24.19 4.64 -10.33
CA TYR A 153 24.36 3.67 -11.42
C TYR A 153 24.08 4.24 -12.83
N GLN A 154 23.61 5.49 -12.93
CA GLN A 154 23.26 6.10 -14.21
C GLN A 154 24.45 6.92 -14.72
N GLN A 155 25.18 6.37 -15.69
CA GLN A 155 26.41 6.97 -16.24
C GLN A 155 26.19 7.76 -17.54
N ASP A 156 24.94 8.04 -17.92
CA ASP A 156 24.63 8.76 -19.17
C ASP A 156 24.77 10.27 -18.97
N SER A 157 25.81 10.85 -19.58
CA SER A 157 26.12 12.28 -19.53
C SER A 157 25.05 13.17 -20.20
N ASN A 158 24.16 12.60 -21.02
CA ASN A 158 23.06 13.33 -21.65
C ASN A 158 21.74 13.24 -20.87
N ARG A 159 21.73 12.57 -19.72
CA ARG A 159 20.51 12.41 -18.93
C ARG A 159 20.08 13.72 -18.26
N ASN A 160 18.80 14.05 -18.39
CA ASN A 160 18.23 15.25 -17.79
C ASN A 160 17.73 14.96 -16.37
N TYR A 161 18.59 15.15 -15.37
CA TYR A 161 18.24 14.94 -13.96
C TYR A 161 17.15 15.88 -13.43
N VAL A 162 16.99 17.07 -14.02
CA VAL A 162 15.91 18.01 -13.64
C VAL A 162 14.55 17.45 -14.04
N ARG A 163 14.47 16.88 -15.24
CA ARG A 163 13.25 16.20 -15.72
C ARG A 163 12.90 15.03 -14.80
N ASP A 164 13.87 14.20 -14.46
CA ASP A 164 13.63 13.03 -13.60
C ASP A 164 13.20 13.45 -12.18
N GLY A 165 13.84 14.49 -11.64
CA GLY A 165 13.49 15.07 -10.34
C GLY A 165 12.08 15.63 -10.29
N ALA A 166 11.53 16.11 -11.41
CA ALA A 166 10.13 16.51 -11.51
C ALA A 166 9.18 15.34 -11.79
N MET A 167 9.59 14.37 -12.62
CA MET A 167 8.75 13.24 -13.01
C MET A 167 8.48 12.26 -11.86
N ILE A 168 9.48 11.94 -11.05
CA ILE A 168 9.34 10.97 -9.94
C ILE A 168 8.21 11.36 -8.97
N PRO A 169 8.21 12.56 -8.34
CA PRO A 169 7.14 12.95 -7.42
C PRO A 169 5.80 13.14 -8.13
N THR A 170 5.80 13.59 -9.39
CA THR A 170 4.57 13.76 -10.17
C THR A 170 3.88 12.42 -10.43
N ILE A 171 4.63 11.42 -10.91
CA ILE A 171 4.10 10.07 -11.13
C ILE A 171 3.63 9.48 -9.81
N ASN A 172 4.42 9.60 -8.74
CA ASN A 172 4.04 9.13 -7.41
C ASN A 172 2.69 9.72 -6.95
N ALA A 173 2.50 11.04 -7.08
CA ALA A 173 1.24 11.71 -6.74
C ALA A 173 0.06 11.24 -7.61
N LEU A 174 0.27 11.09 -8.93
CA LEU A 174 -0.76 10.59 -9.84
C LEU A 174 -1.14 9.14 -9.51
N THR A 175 -0.18 8.30 -9.13
CA THR A 175 -0.43 6.92 -8.72
C THR A 175 -1.19 6.86 -7.41
N SER A 176 -0.88 7.73 -6.44
CA SER A 176 -1.67 7.86 -5.21
C SER A 176 -3.11 8.30 -5.50
N LEU A 177 -3.31 9.25 -6.44
CA LEU A 177 -4.63 9.67 -6.89
C LEU A 177 -5.42 8.52 -7.50
N LEU A 178 -4.79 7.72 -8.38
CA LEU A 178 -5.39 6.52 -8.97
C LEU A 178 -5.74 5.46 -7.91
N GLY A 179 -4.90 5.30 -6.89
CA GLY A 179 -5.18 4.42 -5.75
C GLY A 179 -6.45 4.84 -4.99
N GLY A 180 -6.67 6.14 -4.81
CA GLY A 180 -7.92 6.66 -4.24
C GLY A 180 -9.16 6.25 -5.05
N PHE A 181 -9.09 6.35 -6.38
CA PHE A 181 -10.17 5.88 -7.25
C PHE A 181 -10.37 4.36 -7.24
N ALA A 182 -9.38 3.57 -6.83
CA ALA A 182 -9.58 2.13 -6.64
C ALA A 182 -10.32 1.84 -5.33
N ILE A 183 -10.01 2.57 -4.25
CA ILE A 183 -10.49 2.29 -2.89
C ILE A 183 -11.86 2.90 -2.63
N PHE A 184 -12.04 4.19 -2.90
CA PHE A 184 -13.24 4.94 -2.48
C PHE A 184 -14.56 4.44 -3.08
N PRO A 185 -14.65 3.99 -4.34
CA PRO A 185 -15.86 3.34 -4.85
C PRO A 185 -16.26 2.10 -4.04
N MET A 186 -15.29 1.29 -3.60
CA MET A 186 -15.54 0.12 -2.76
C MET A 186 -16.01 0.52 -1.36
N LEU A 187 -15.45 1.59 -0.79
CA LEU A 187 -15.92 2.15 0.48
C LEU A 187 -17.37 2.67 0.39
N GLY A 188 -17.73 3.32 -0.73
CA GLY A 188 -19.11 3.76 -0.98
C GLY A 188 -20.10 2.59 -1.06
N PHE A 189 -19.70 1.48 -1.72
CA PHE A 189 -20.45 0.23 -1.70
C PHE A 189 -20.59 -0.34 -0.28
N LEU A 190 -19.50 -0.39 0.49
CA LEU A 190 -19.52 -0.91 1.86
C LEU A 190 -20.41 -0.06 2.78
N ALA A 191 -20.34 1.28 2.68
CA ALA A 191 -21.21 2.21 3.38
C ALA A 191 -22.70 1.94 3.06
N LYS A 192 -23.01 1.70 1.78
CA LYS A 192 -24.38 1.37 1.35
C LYS A 192 -24.87 0.04 1.94
N GLU A 193 -24.06 -1.01 1.88
CA GLU A 193 -24.41 -2.35 2.39
C GLU A 193 -24.56 -2.38 3.91
N THR A 194 -23.68 -1.67 4.63
CA THR A 194 -23.70 -1.61 6.11
C THR A 194 -24.69 -0.59 6.67
N GLY A 195 -25.18 0.32 5.82
CA GLY A 195 -26.02 1.45 6.25
C GLY A 195 -25.27 2.48 7.09
N ALA A 196 -23.94 2.44 7.13
CA ALA A 196 -23.09 3.35 7.88
C ALA A 196 -22.50 4.46 6.98
N PRO A 197 -22.33 5.69 7.49
CA PRO A 197 -21.59 6.74 6.77
C PRO A 197 -20.15 6.30 6.48
N ILE A 198 -19.59 6.75 5.35
CA ILE A 198 -18.21 6.43 4.95
C ILE A 198 -17.20 6.81 6.05
N ASP A 199 -17.41 7.95 6.71
CA ASP A 199 -16.54 8.45 7.79
C ASP A 199 -16.55 7.58 9.06
N ASN A 200 -17.59 6.76 9.24
CA ASN A 200 -17.78 5.88 10.39
C ASN A 200 -17.46 4.42 10.08
N LEU A 201 -16.98 4.11 8.88
CA LEU A 201 -16.47 2.78 8.58
C LEU A 201 -15.20 2.57 9.43
N ASP A 202 -15.14 1.46 10.16
CA ASP A 202 -13.94 1.10 10.92
C ASP A 202 -12.85 0.61 9.97
N LEU A 203 -12.14 1.58 9.40
CA LEU A 203 -11.06 1.39 8.44
C LEU A 203 -9.68 1.47 9.11
N THR A 204 -9.63 1.34 10.44
CA THR A 204 -8.37 1.53 11.16
C THR A 204 -7.42 0.35 10.98
N GLY A 205 -6.14 0.63 10.62
CA GLY A 205 -5.07 -0.36 10.50
C GLY A 205 -4.87 -0.95 9.10
N PHE A 206 -4.48 -2.23 9.02
CA PHE A 206 -4.37 -3.02 7.78
C PHE A 206 -5.75 -3.49 7.25
N GLY A 207 -6.85 -2.90 7.74
CA GLY A 207 -8.22 -3.17 7.31
C GLY A 207 -8.61 -2.53 5.96
N ILE A 208 -7.70 -1.78 5.32
CA ILE A 208 -7.80 -1.28 3.93
C ILE A 208 -6.65 -1.85 3.10
#